data_AF-A0A8H4WDW9-F1
#
_entry.id   AF-A0A8H4WDW9-F1
#
_cell.length_a   1.000
_cell.length_b   1.000
_cell.length_c   1.000
_cell.angle_alpha   90.00
_cell.angle_beta   90.00
_cell.angle_gamma   90.00
#
_symmetry.space_group_name_H-M   'P 1'
#
loop_
_entity.id
_entity.type
_entity.pdbx_description
1 polymer ?
#
loop_
_entity_poly.entity_id
_entity_poly.type
_entity_poly.pdbx_seq_one_letter_code
_entity_poly.pdbx_strand_id
1 'polypeptide(L)'
;MIVESLVASYLQHCRAIILAVIPATSDVDTQGISQRARRFDEDGLRTVGIITKLNLINAGTEGRITRLANSCGRTKLTFGIFVPKNPSPTELKAEIWDRLIERELPKVREDKRRLLREKNEELDELGTERKSPNQIRMFLTKIGTNHYNFIQAGVDGSYGGGDASFFEIRDGQSSVRLRVTIHMENGKISDYIRQYGGKRKIVSTNPSDDGKDKGGQRFVTK
;
A
#
# COMPACT_ATOMS: atom_id res chain seq x y z
N MET A 1 -32.48 -16.66 1.16
CA MET A 1 -33.46 -15.56 1.15
C MET A 1 -32.88 -14.19 0.72
N ILE A 2 -31.56 -13.94 0.85
CA ILE A 2 -30.94 -12.65 0.44
C ILE A 2 -30.88 -12.47 -1.08
N VAL A 3 -30.58 -13.54 -1.82
CA VAL A 3 -30.45 -13.48 -3.30
C VAL A 3 -31.80 -13.19 -3.96
N GLU A 4 -32.89 -13.76 -3.43
CA GLU A 4 -34.22 -13.60 -4.03
C GLU A 4 -34.79 -12.19 -3.85
N SER A 5 -34.59 -11.57 -2.69
CA SER A 5 -35.02 -10.17 -2.45
C SER A 5 -34.19 -9.19 -3.28
N LEU A 6 -32.89 -9.46 -3.45
CA LEU A 6 -32.03 -8.66 -4.31
C LEU A 6 -32.47 -8.74 -5.77
N VAL A 7 -32.71 -9.95 -6.28
CA VAL A 7 -33.21 -10.16 -7.65
C VAL A 7 -34.58 -9.51 -7.84
N ALA A 8 -35.49 -9.63 -6.87
CA ALA A 8 -36.81 -8.99 -6.94
C ALA A 8 -36.71 -7.45 -7.01
N SER A 9 -35.80 -6.84 -6.26
CA SER A 9 -35.52 -5.40 -6.34
C SER A 9 -35.09 -4.98 -7.75
N TYR A 10 -34.21 -5.76 -8.40
CA TYR A 10 -33.82 -5.48 -9.78
C TYR A 10 -34.96 -5.68 -10.79
N LEU A 11 -35.78 -6.71 -10.62
CA LEU A 11 -36.92 -7.00 -11.52
C LEU A 11 -38.08 -6.00 -11.40
N GLN A 12 -38.21 -5.34 -10.24
CA GLN A 12 -39.25 -4.34 -10.01
C GLN A 12 -39.06 -3.07 -10.87
N HIS A 13 -37.82 -2.75 -11.28
CA HIS A 13 -37.54 -1.56 -12.07
C HIS A 13 -38.04 -1.72 -13.52
N CYS A 14 -38.88 -0.80 -14.00
CA CYS A 14 -39.43 -0.84 -15.37
C CYS A 14 -38.37 -0.71 -16.48
N ARG A 15 -37.17 -0.18 -16.16
CA ARG A 15 -36.03 -0.05 -17.09
C ARG A 15 -35.16 -1.31 -17.15
N ALA A 16 -35.38 -2.29 -16.28
CA ALA A 16 -34.59 -3.52 -16.27
C ALA A 16 -35.10 -4.47 -17.36
N ILE A 17 -34.16 -4.97 -18.19
CA ILE A 17 -34.42 -6.04 -19.15
C ILE A 17 -34.20 -7.37 -18.44
N ILE A 18 -35.17 -8.27 -18.54
CA ILE A 18 -35.13 -9.58 -17.89
C ILE A 18 -34.49 -10.57 -18.85
N LEU A 19 -33.35 -11.14 -18.46
CA LEU A 19 -32.68 -12.18 -19.23
C LEU A 19 -33.00 -13.56 -18.66
N ALA A 20 -33.92 -14.28 -19.29
CA ALA A 20 -34.33 -15.61 -18.87
C ALA A 20 -33.45 -16.66 -19.56
N VAL A 21 -32.45 -17.16 -18.84
CA VAL A 21 -31.54 -18.21 -19.33
C VAL A 21 -32.13 -19.59 -19.03
N ILE A 22 -32.47 -20.34 -20.07
CA ILE A 22 -33.13 -21.65 -19.99
C ILE A 22 -32.25 -22.67 -20.72
N PRO A 23 -31.86 -23.79 -20.09
CA PRO A 23 -31.17 -24.86 -20.80
C PRO A 23 -32.12 -25.61 -21.73
N ALA A 24 -31.63 -25.99 -22.91
CA ALA A 24 -32.37 -26.67 -23.96
C ALA A 24 -32.92 -28.05 -23.55
N THR A 25 -32.46 -28.61 -22.44
CA THR A 25 -32.88 -29.91 -21.88
C THR A 25 -34.17 -29.85 -21.07
N SER A 26 -34.61 -28.66 -20.67
CA SER A 26 -35.75 -28.48 -19.76
C SER A 26 -36.84 -27.60 -20.36
N ASP A 27 -38.10 -27.89 -20.04
CA ASP A 27 -39.23 -27.11 -20.49
C ASP A 27 -39.26 -25.71 -19.86
N VAL A 28 -39.60 -24.71 -20.69
CA VAL A 28 -39.67 -23.29 -20.31
C VAL A 28 -40.67 -23.04 -19.19
N ASP A 29 -41.72 -23.84 -19.10
CA ASP A 29 -42.81 -23.67 -18.14
C ASP A 29 -42.50 -24.25 -16.74
N THR A 30 -41.55 -25.16 -16.62
CA THR A 30 -41.23 -25.85 -15.35
C THR A 30 -40.19 -25.09 -14.51
N GLN A 31 -39.49 -24.11 -15.09
CA GLN A 31 -38.44 -23.38 -14.38
C GLN A 31 -38.96 -22.20 -13.57
N GLY A 32 -38.46 -22.07 -12.34
CA GLY A 32 -38.78 -20.95 -11.45
C GLY A 32 -38.43 -19.58 -12.04
N ILE A 33 -37.53 -19.50 -13.02
CA ILE A 33 -37.14 -18.24 -13.67
C ILE A 33 -38.25 -17.68 -14.57
N SER A 34 -38.96 -18.54 -15.31
CA SER A 34 -40.06 -18.12 -16.20
C SER A 34 -41.28 -17.66 -15.40
N GLN A 35 -41.61 -18.39 -14.33
CA GLN A 35 -42.70 -18.00 -13.44
C GLN A 35 -42.39 -16.69 -12.70
N ARG A 36 -41.12 -16.48 -12.32
CA ARG A 36 -40.68 -15.27 -11.65
C ARG A 36 -40.63 -14.07 -12.58
N ALA A 37 -40.15 -14.24 -13.81
CA ALA A 37 -40.22 -13.21 -14.85
C ALA A 37 -41.68 -12.81 -15.14
N ARG A 38 -42.59 -13.79 -15.29
CA ARG A 38 -44.01 -13.54 -15.58
C ARG A 38 -44.72 -12.75 -14.47
N ARG A 39 -44.34 -12.93 -13.20
CA ARG A 39 -44.90 -12.12 -12.09
C ARG A 39 -44.63 -10.63 -12.22
N PHE A 40 -43.54 -10.25 -12.88
CA PHE A 40 -43.16 -8.85 -13.07
C PHE A 40 -43.43 -8.38 -14.51
N ASP A 41 -43.55 -9.29 -15.48
CA ASP A 41 -43.75 -9.00 -16.89
C ASP A 41 -44.73 -10.03 -17.50
N GLU A 42 -46.03 -9.80 -17.34
CA GLU A 42 -47.07 -10.69 -17.89
C GLU A 42 -47.12 -10.66 -19.42
N ASP A 43 -46.89 -9.50 -20.01
CA ASP A 43 -46.94 -9.28 -21.47
C ASP A 43 -45.64 -9.67 -22.19
N GLY A 44 -44.57 -9.98 -21.46
CA GLY A 44 -43.28 -10.36 -22.06
C GLY A 44 -42.66 -9.24 -22.90
N LEU A 45 -42.93 -7.98 -22.54
CA LEU A 45 -42.46 -6.80 -23.28
C LEU A 45 -41.00 -6.48 -23.01
N ARG A 46 -40.46 -6.91 -21.86
CA ARG A 46 -39.09 -6.61 -21.40
C ARG A 46 -38.25 -7.85 -21.10
N THR A 47 -38.79 -9.02 -21.42
CA THR A 47 -38.14 -10.31 -21.19
C THR A 47 -37.53 -10.86 -22.48
N VAL A 48 -36.25 -11.21 -22.41
CA VAL A 48 -35.49 -11.87 -23.48
C VAL A 48 -35.20 -13.30 -23.05
N GLY A 49 -35.60 -14.27 -23.87
CA GLY A 49 -35.29 -15.68 -23.65
C GLY A 49 -33.95 -16.05 -24.25
N ILE A 50 -33.08 -16.70 -23.47
CA ILE A 50 -31.84 -17.31 -23.96
C ILE A 50 -31.91 -18.81 -23.76
N ILE A 51 -31.76 -19.58 -24.84
CA ILE A 51 -31.65 -21.04 -24.77
C ILE A 51 -30.18 -21.44 -24.81
N THR A 52 -29.69 -22.06 -23.73
CA THR A 52 -28.29 -22.50 -23.56
C THR A 52 -28.19 -24.03 -23.57
N LYS A 53 -26.97 -24.56 -23.71
CA LYS A 53 -26.66 -26.01 -23.67
C LYS A 53 -27.43 -26.84 -24.71
N LEU A 54 -27.50 -26.38 -25.95
CA LEU A 54 -28.02 -27.17 -27.08
C LEU A 54 -27.25 -28.47 -27.29
N ASN A 55 -25.99 -28.51 -26.88
CA ASN A 55 -25.11 -29.67 -27.04
C ASN A 55 -25.62 -30.93 -26.30
N LEU A 56 -26.60 -30.78 -25.38
CA LEU A 56 -27.17 -31.85 -24.58
C LEU A 56 -28.51 -32.37 -25.13
N ILE A 57 -28.94 -31.92 -26.31
CA ILE A 57 -30.20 -32.36 -26.91
C ILE A 57 -29.98 -33.63 -27.74
N ASN A 58 -30.87 -34.61 -27.58
CA ASN A 58 -30.90 -35.77 -28.46
C ASN A 58 -31.48 -35.36 -29.83
N ALA A 59 -30.98 -35.97 -30.90
CA ALA A 59 -31.27 -35.65 -32.32
C ALA A 59 -32.74 -35.81 -32.79
N GLY A 60 -33.70 -35.93 -31.86
CA GLY A 60 -35.15 -35.92 -32.13
C GLY A 60 -35.91 -34.78 -31.45
N THR A 61 -35.26 -33.99 -30.58
CA THR A 61 -35.90 -32.93 -29.78
C THR A 61 -35.71 -31.55 -30.38
N GLU A 62 -34.87 -31.39 -31.41
CA GLU A 62 -34.58 -30.12 -32.08
C GLU A 62 -35.84 -29.44 -32.62
N GLY A 63 -36.78 -30.21 -33.16
CA GLY A 63 -38.06 -29.69 -33.63
C GLY A 63 -38.88 -28.99 -32.54
N ARG A 64 -38.71 -29.36 -31.26
CA ARG A 64 -39.37 -28.68 -30.13
C ARG A 64 -38.75 -27.33 -29.85
N ILE A 65 -37.42 -27.21 -29.95
CA ILE A 65 -36.69 -25.97 -29.71
C ILE A 65 -36.94 -24.98 -30.84
N THR A 66 -37.01 -25.45 -32.09
CA THR A 66 -37.38 -24.62 -33.24
C THR A 66 -38.81 -24.10 -33.13
N ARG A 67 -39.76 -24.92 -32.65
CA ARG A 67 -41.15 -24.47 -32.38
C ARG A 67 -41.22 -23.44 -31.25
N LEU A 68 -40.40 -23.62 -30.22
CA LEU A 68 -40.29 -22.70 -29.09
C LEU A 68 -39.69 -21.36 -29.53
N ALA A 69 -38.59 -21.39 -30.30
CA ALA A 69 -37.93 -20.20 -30.84
C ALA A 69 -38.80 -19.43 -31.84
N ASN A 70 -39.59 -20.14 -32.66
CA ASN A 70 -40.54 -19.53 -33.61
C ASN A 70 -41.82 -18.99 -32.95
N SER A 71 -41.82 -18.79 -31.62
CA SER A 71 -42.92 -18.13 -30.88
C SER A 71 -44.27 -18.85 -30.96
N CYS A 72 -44.28 -20.18 -31.09
CA CYS A 72 -45.49 -20.99 -31.03
C CYS A 72 -45.68 -21.59 -29.62
N GLY A 73 -45.62 -20.75 -28.60
CA GLY A 73 -45.79 -21.12 -27.20
C GLY A 73 -46.77 -20.18 -26.47
N ARG A 74 -47.16 -20.55 -25.23
CA ARG A 74 -48.14 -19.82 -24.40
C ARG A 74 -47.68 -18.44 -23.91
N THR A 75 -46.42 -18.07 -24.10
CA THR A 75 -45.86 -16.74 -23.79
C THR A 75 -45.17 -16.15 -24.99
N LYS A 76 -45.76 -15.09 -25.52
CA LYS A 76 -45.19 -14.30 -26.60
C LYS A 76 -44.19 -13.33 -25.99
N LEU A 77 -42.90 -13.61 -26.11
CA LEU A 77 -41.86 -12.63 -25.78
C LEU A 77 -41.68 -11.69 -26.95
N THR A 78 -41.79 -10.38 -26.72
CA THR A 78 -41.70 -9.38 -27.78
C THR A 78 -40.30 -9.31 -28.39
N PHE A 79 -39.27 -9.54 -27.58
CA PHE A 79 -37.87 -9.58 -28.01
C PHE A 79 -37.43 -10.93 -28.61
N GLY A 80 -38.31 -11.94 -28.62
CA GLY A 80 -37.98 -13.27 -29.13
C GLY A 80 -37.02 -14.06 -28.25
N ILE A 81 -36.56 -15.18 -28.80
CA ILE A 81 -35.69 -16.13 -28.11
C ILE A 81 -34.38 -16.27 -28.89
N PHE A 82 -33.26 -16.08 -28.21
CA PHE A 82 -31.92 -16.21 -28.76
C PHE A 82 -31.27 -17.51 -28.32
N VAL A 83 -30.50 -18.11 -29.24
CA VAL A 83 -29.92 -19.43 -29.08
C VAL A 83 -28.40 -19.33 -29.31
N PRO A 84 -27.62 -18.98 -28.27
CA PRO A 84 -26.16 -18.90 -28.40
C PRO A 84 -25.57 -20.30 -28.64
N LYS A 85 -24.76 -20.42 -29.69
CA LYS A 85 -23.88 -21.56 -29.89
C LYS A 85 -22.70 -21.45 -28.93
N ASN A 86 -22.80 -22.11 -27.78
CA ASN A 86 -21.68 -22.21 -26.87
C ASN A 86 -20.78 -23.38 -27.33
N PRO A 87 -19.52 -23.13 -27.75
CA PRO A 87 -18.58 -24.19 -28.11
C PRO A 87 -18.41 -25.14 -26.93
N SER A 88 -18.17 -26.42 -27.23
CA SER A 88 -18.03 -27.40 -26.18
C SER A 88 -16.83 -27.05 -25.29
N PRO A 89 -16.86 -27.37 -23.98
CA PRO A 89 -15.73 -27.12 -23.08
C PRO A 89 -14.42 -27.76 -23.57
N THR A 90 -14.51 -28.78 -24.43
CA THR A 90 -13.37 -29.51 -24.99
C THR A 90 -12.76 -28.78 -26.20
N GLU A 91 -13.57 -28.19 -27.08
CA GLU A 91 -13.11 -27.37 -28.22
C GLU A 91 -12.55 -26.03 -27.75
N LEU A 92 -13.20 -25.41 -26.74
CA LEU A 92 -12.70 -24.18 -26.14
C LEU A 92 -11.34 -24.40 -25.46
N LYS A 93 -11.07 -25.63 -24.99
CA LYS A 93 -9.88 -26.00 -24.19
C LYS A 93 -8.57 -26.04 -24.96
N ALA A 94 -8.58 -26.43 -26.23
CA ALA A 94 -7.35 -26.61 -26.97
C ALA A 94 -6.85 -25.28 -27.57
N GLU A 95 -7.62 -24.64 -28.45
CA GLU A 95 -7.07 -23.55 -29.27
C GLU A 95 -6.98 -22.19 -28.57
N ILE A 96 -7.85 -21.94 -27.59
CA ILE A 96 -7.93 -20.63 -26.91
C ILE A 96 -7.03 -20.63 -25.68
N TRP A 97 -6.95 -21.74 -24.96
CA TRP A 97 -6.09 -21.81 -23.77
C TRP A 97 -4.63 -21.80 -24.15
N ASP A 98 -4.19 -22.54 -25.17
CA ASP A 98 -2.78 -22.54 -25.56
C ASP A 98 -2.32 -21.12 -25.94
N ARG A 99 -3.13 -20.40 -26.73
CA ARG A 99 -2.84 -19.02 -27.14
C ARG A 99 -2.87 -18.01 -25.99
N LEU A 100 -3.80 -18.17 -25.05
CA LEU A 100 -3.96 -17.26 -23.90
C LEU A 100 -2.88 -17.53 -22.84
N ILE A 101 -2.54 -18.80 -22.61
CA ILE A 101 -1.52 -19.27 -21.67
C ILE A 101 -0.14 -18.80 -22.16
N GLU A 102 0.19 -18.97 -23.43
CA GLU A 102 1.46 -18.50 -23.99
C GLU A 102 1.66 -16.99 -23.87
N ARG A 103 0.58 -16.21 -24.01
CA ARG A 103 0.66 -14.75 -24.00
C ARG A 103 0.66 -14.14 -22.60
N GLU A 104 -0.14 -14.67 -21.68
CA GLU A 104 -0.36 -14.05 -20.37
C GLU A 104 0.49 -14.67 -19.24
N LEU A 105 0.87 -15.96 -19.32
CA LEU A 105 1.71 -16.56 -18.27
C LEU A 105 3.10 -15.91 -18.09
N PRO A 106 3.82 -15.50 -19.15
CA PRO A 106 5.11 -14.84 -18.99
C PRO A 106 4.96 -13.54 -18.21
N LYS A 107 3.93 -12.74 -18.52
CA LYS A 107 3.63 -11.47 -17.85
C LYS A 107 3.26 -11.68 -16.39
N VAL A 108 2.38 -12.64 -16.09
CA VAL A 108 1.99 -12.98 -14.71
C VAL A 108 3.19 -13.50 -13.91
N ARG A 109 4.09 -14.28 -14.52
CA ARG A 109 5.33 -14.73 -13.87
C ARG A 109 6.26 -13.57 -13.55
N GLU A 110 6.38 -12.60 -14.45
CA GLU A 110 7.19 -11.41 -14.23
C GLU A 110 6.60 -10.51 -13.14
N ASP A 111 5.31 -10.24 -13.20
CA ASP A 111 4.59 -9.47 -12.18
C ASP A 111 4.70 -10.13 -10.80
N LYS A 112 4.51 -11.46 -10.72
CA LYS A 112 4.67 -12.19 -9.46
C LYS A 112 6.10 -12.11 -8.93
N ARG A 113 7.12 -12.23 -9.80
CA ARG A 113 8.53 -12.07 -9.39
C ARG A 113 8.83 -10.66 -8.94
N ARG A 114 8.27 -9.65 -9.60
CA ARG A 114 8.40 -8.25 -9.19
C ARG A 114 7.80 -8.04 -7.79
N LEU A 115 6.55 -8.45 -7.59
CA LEU A 115 5.91 -8.37 -6.27
C LEU A 115 6.67 -9.14 -5.19
N LEU A 116 7.20 -10.32 -5.51
CA LEU A 116 8.00 -11.09 -4.56
C LEU A 116 9.29 -10.37 -4.18
N ARG A 117 9.95 -9.67 -5.12
CA ARG A 117 11.13 -8.87 -4.81
C ARG A 117 10.77 -7.68 -3.92
N GLU A 118 9.77 -6.90 -4.31
CA GLU A 118 9.30 -5.75 -3.53
C GLU A 118 8.92 -6.16 -2.10
N LYS A 119 8.17 -7.26 -1.94
CA LYS A 119 7.79 -7.75 -0.60
C LYS A 119 8.97 -8.32 0.18
N ASN A 120 9.94 -8.96 -0.47
CA ASN A 120 11.14 -9.42 0.21
C ASN A 120 12.02 -8.24 0.65
N GLU A 121 12.12 -7.19 -0.15
CA GLU A 121 12.83 -5.95 0.21
C GLU A 121 12.14 -5.26 1.41
N GLU A 122 10.80 -5.15 1.40
CA GLU A 122 10.05 -4.65 2.57
C GLU A 122 10.24 -5.54 3.81
N LEU A 123 10.30 -6.87 3.64
CA LEU A 123 10.55 -7.80 4.76
C LEU A 123 11.97 -7.66 5.32
N ASP A 124 12.96 -7.43 4.46
CA ASP A 124 14.34 -7.16 4.87
C ASP A 124 14.43 -5.83 5.66
N GLU A 125 13.66 -4.81 5.28
CA GLU A 125 13.53 -3.56 6.04
C GLU A 125 12.88 -3.77 7.42
N LEU A 126 11.85 -4.62 7.52
CA LEU A 126 11.22 -4.97 8.80
C LEU A 126 12.17 -5.76 9.74
N GLY A 127 13.18 -6.42 9.16
CA GLY A 127 14.21 -7.18 9.84
C GLY A 127 13.75 -8.57 10.30
N THR A 128 14.61 -9.26 11.03
CA THR A 128 14.38 -10.66 11.41
C THR A 128 13.14 -10.84 12.27
N GLU A 129 12.35 -11.86 11.95
CA GLU A 129 11.14 -12.24 12.69
C GLU A 129 11.50 -12.63 14.13
N ARG A 130 10.82 -12.02 15.11
CA ARG A 130 11.19 -12.08 16.54
C ARG A 130 10.19 -12.92 17.32
N LYS A 131 10.25 -14.25 17.18
CA LYS A 131 9.34 -15.19 17.85
C LYS A 131 9.81 -15.59 19.25
N SER A 132 11.12 -15.55 19.50
CA SER A 132 11.71 -15.98 20.77
C SER A 132 11.98 -14.80 21.71
N PRO A 133 11.76 -14.95 23.03
CA PRO A 133 12.16 -13.95 24.02
C PRO A 133 13.63 -13.54 23.92
N ASN A 134 14.53 -14.45 23.52
CA ASN A 134 15.94 -14.16 23.33
C ASN A 134 16.20 -13.24 22.12
N GLN A 135 15.45 -13.44 21.03
CA GLN A 135 15.53 -12.59 19.84
C GLN A 135 15.02 -11.18 20.13
N ILE A 136 13.95 -11.05 20.93
CA ILE A 136 13.43 -9.75 21.39
C ILE A 136 14.48 -9.04 22.26
N ARG A 137 15.11 -9.76 23.20
CA ARG A 137 16.20 -9.20 24.05
C ARG A 137 17.37 -8.73 23.20
N MET A 138 17.87 -9.56 22.29
CA MET A 138 18.96 -9.15 21.37
C MET A 138 18.61 -7.92 20.55
N PHE A 139 17.37 -7.81 20.07
CA PHE A 139 16.90 -6.64 19.34
C PHE A 139 16.87 -5.37 20.19
N LEU A 140 16.29 -5.44 21.40
CA LEU A 140 16.26 -4.31 22.33
C LEU A 140 17.66 -3.91 22.77
N THR A 141 18.55 -4.88 23.04
CA THR A 141 19.96 -4.62 23.33
C THR A 141 20.64 -3.94 22.15
N LYS A 142 20.39 -4.38 20.90
CA LYS A 142 20.94 -3.74 19.71
C LYS A 142 20.49 -2.28 19.58
N ILE A 143 19.20 -1.99 19.80
CA ILE A 143 18.70 -0.61 19.82
C ILE A 143 19.38 0.21 20.91
N GLY A 144 19.46 -0.33 22.13
CA GLY A 144 20.09 0.35 23.26
C GLY A 144 21.56 0.67 23.00
N THR A 145 22.32 -0.30 22.48
CA THR A 145 23.73 -0.12 22.11
C THR A 145 23.89 0.92 21.00
N ASN A 146 23.04 0.88 19.97
CA ASN A 146 23.08 1.89 18.90
C ASN A 146 22.82 3.30 19.44
N HIS A 147 21.80 3.46 20.28
CA HIS A 147 21.50 4.75 20.89
C HIS A 147 22.64 5.23 21.80
N TYR A 148 23.22 4.34 22.61
CA TYR A 148 24.37 4.69 23.44
C TYR A 148 25.56 5.15 22.59
N ASN A 149 25.91 4.39 21.54
CA ASN A 149 27.00 4.74 20.63
C ASN A 149 26.76 6.08 19.93
N PHE A 150 25.51 6.35 19.54
CA PHE A 150 25.11 7.62 18.93
C PHE A 150 25.29 8.81 19.88
N ILE A 151 24.84 8.70 21.14
CA ILE A 151 25.04 9.74 22.15
C ILE A 151 26.53 9.91 22.45
N GLN A 152 27.27 8.81 22.57
CA GLN A 152 28.71 8.84 22.83
C GLN A 152 29.46 9.53 21.69
N ALA A 153 29.12 9.24 20.43
CA ALA A 153 29.66 9.92 19.25
C ALA A 153 29.38 11.44 19.29
N GLY A 154 28.18 11.83 19.72
CA GLY A 154 27.78 13.23 19.89
C GLY A 154 28.61 13.96 20.96
N VAL A 155 28.85 13.31 22.10
CA VAL A 155 29.66 13.84 23.21
C VAL A 155 31.15 13.89 22.84
N ASP A 156 31.69 12.82 22.27
CA ASP A 156 33.11 12.71 21.91
C ASP A 156 33.49 13.57 20.70
N GLY A 157 32.50 14.03 19.92
CA GLY A 157 32.71 14.85 18.73
C GLY A 157 33.10 14.05 17.49
N SER A 158 32.92 12.72 17.53
CA SER A 158 33.19 11.83 16.40
C SER A 158 31.93 11.73 15.53
N TYR A 159 31.73 12.70 14.65
CA TYR A 159 30.54 12.81 13.79
C TYR A 159 30.64 12.02 12.47
N GLY A 160 31.70 11.24 12.26
CA GLY A 160 31.86 10.38 11.08
C GLY A 160 31.39 8.95 11.35
N GLY A 161 30.45 8.43 10.56
CA GLY A 161 29.91 7.08 10.71
C GLY A 161 28.56 6.87 10.02
N GLY A 162 27.89 5.75 10.31
CA GLY A 162 26.56 5.43 9.77
C GLY A 162 25.46 6.44 10.17
N ASP A 163 25.65 7.14 11.29
CA ASP A 163 24.74 8.18 11.79
C ASP A 163 25.19 9.60 11.38
N ALA A 164 26.17 9.73 10.47
CA ALA A 164 26.69 11.02 10.02
C ALA A 164 25.60 11.92 9.40
N SER A 165 24.59 11.33 8.78
CA SER A 165 23.43 12.03 8.20
C SER A 165 22.66 12.86 9.25
N PHE A 166 22.61 12.41 10.50
CA PHE A 166 22.01 13.19 11.58
C PHE A 166 22.86 14.41 11.94
N PHE A 167 24.19 14.27 11.95
CA PHE A 167 25.14 15.33 12.31
C PHE A 167 25.53 16.25 11.13
N GLU A 168 24.83 16.15 9.99
CA GLU A 168 24.94 17.08 8.87
C GLU A 168 24.36 18.44 9.24
N ILE A 169 25.10 19.50 8.92
CA ILE A 169 24.67 20.88 9.14
C ILE A 169 23.66 21.22 8.03
N ARG A 170 22.38 20.99 8.29
CA ARG A 170 21.28 21.47 7.44
C ARG A 170 20.88 22.86 7.96
N ASP A 171 20.75 23.84 7.06
CA ASP A 171 20.36 25.23 7.37
C ASP A 171 21.36 26.10 8.15
N GLY A 172 22.66 25.77 8.15
CA GLY A 172 23.69 26.59 8.82
C GLY A 172 23.58 26.60 10.35
N GLN A 173 22.62 25.86 10.91
CA GLN A 173 22.48 25.62 12.33
C GLN A 173 23.44 24.49 12.73
N SER A 174 24.61 24.84 13.28
CA SER A 174 25.56 23.89 13.86
C SER A 174 25.08 23.26 15.19
N SER A 175 23.79 23.39 15.52
CA SER A 175 23.19 22.98 16.80
C SER A 175 23.32 21.48 17.07
N VAL A 176 23.50 20.67 16.03
CA VAL A 176 23.62 19.20 16.14
C VAL A 176 25.01 18.76 16.62
N ARG A 177 26.04 19.63 16.51
CA ARG A 177 27.41 19.35 16.95
C ARG A 177 27.72 20.05 18.26
N LEU A 178 27.19 19.49 19.35
CA LEU A 178 27.28 20.08 20.70
C LEU A 178 28.70 20.52 21.07
N ARG A 179 29.71 19.70 20.80
CA ARG A 179 31.12 20.01 21.10
C ARG A 179 31.62 21.23 20.32
N VAL A 180 31.29 21.34 19.04
CA VAL A 180 31.69 22.48 18.20
C VAL A 180 31.04 23.76 18.70
N THR A 181 29.74 23.72 19.02
CA THR A 181 29.01 24.85 19.59
C THR A 181 29.61 25.31 20.92
N ILE A 182 29.91 24.37 21.83
CA ILE A 182 30.56 24.69 23.10
C ILE A 182 31.93 25.34 22.86
N HIS A 183 32.74 24.83 21.93
CA HIS A 183 34.02 25.44 21.61
C HIS A 183 33.88 26.85 21.02
N MET A 184 32.88 27.09 20.17
CA MET A 184 32.60 28.41 19.62
C MET A 184 32.17 29.40 20.71
N GLU A 185 31.26 29.00 21.60
CA GLU A 185 30.81 29.85 22.71
C GLU A 185 31.95 30.12 23.72
N ASN A 186 32.76 29.11 24.04
CA ASN A 186 33.95 29.30 24.85
C ASN A 186 34.96 30.25 24.19
N GLY A 187 35.07 30.23 22.86
CA GLY A 187 35.85 31.19 22.09
C GLY A 187 35.35 32.63 22.27
N LYS A 188 34.04 32.85 22.09
CA LYS A 188 33.40 34.16 22.32
C LYS A 188 33.61 34.67 23.75
N ILE A 189 33.48 33.78 24.74
CA ILE A 189 33.73 34.11 26.14
C ILE A 189 35.21 34.47 26.34
N SER A 190 36.13 33.72 25.73
CA SER A 190 37.57 34.02 25.81
C SER A 190 37.89 35.39 25.22
N ASP A 191 37.32 35.72 24.06
CA ASP A 191 37.50 37.02 23.40
C ASP A 191 36.88 38.16 24.22
N TYR A 192 35.70 37.93 24.80
CA TYR A 192 35.09 38.87 25.74
C TYR A 192 36.01 39.12 26.96
N ILE A 193 36.57 38.07 27.56
CA ILE A 193 37.52 38.21 28.68
C ILE A 193 38.81 38.89 28.22
N ARG A 194 39.27 38.70 26.99
CA ARG A 194 40.45 39.41 26.47
C ARG A 194 40.21 40.91 26.31
N GLN A 195 39.02 41.29 25.86
CA GLN A 195 38.65 42.69 25.60
C GLN A 195 38.20 43.44 26.87
N TYR A 196 37.41 42.79 27.73
CA TYR A 196 36.77 43.40 28.89
C TYR A 196 37.25 42.83 30.24
N GLY A 197 38.09 41.79 30.23
CA GLY A 197 38.64 41.21 31.45
C GLY A 197 39.71 42.12 32.06
N GLY A 198 39.43 42.63 33.26
CA GLY A 198 40.41 43.39 34.02
C GLY A 198 41.56 42.50 34.50
N LYS A 199 42.78 42.74 34.02
CA LYS A 199 43.99 42.21 34.67
C LYS A 199 44.23 42.98 35.95
N ARG A 200 43.61 42.54 37.05
CA ARG A 200 43.78 42.98 38.45
C ARG A 200 44.29 44.43 38.62
N LYS A 201 43.41 45.37 38.99
CA LYS A 201 43.83 46.67 39.51
C LYS A 201 44.33 46.46 40.94
N ILE A 202 45.64 46.49 41.16
CA ILE A 202 46.21 46.54 42.51
C ILE A 202 45.85 47.91 43.08
N VAL A 203 44.80 47.96 43.90
CA VAL A 203 44.51 49.14 44.71
C VAL A 203 45.53 49.12 45.86
N SER A 204 46.54 49.97 45.78
CA SER A 204 47.34 50.32 46.95
C SER A 204 46.43 51.12 47.89
N THR A 205 45.88 50.47 48.91
CA THR A 205 45.35 51.16 50.07
C THR A 205 46.53 51.77 50.82
N ASN A 206 46.87 53.01 50.45
CA ASN A 206 47.27 54.10 51.33
C ASN A 206 47.25 55.39 50.48
N PRO A 207 46.47 56.42 50.85
CA PRO A 207 46.49 57.68 50.13
C PRO A 207 47.76 58.44 50.49
N SER A 208 48.31 59.13 49.50
CA SER A 208 49.55 59.95 49.52
C SER A 208 50.82 59.15 49.22
N ASP A 209 51.23 59.11 47.96
CA ASP A 209 52.35 59.96 47.50
C ASP A 209 52.47 59.92 45.97
N ASP A 210 52.65 61.09 45.37
CA ASP A 210 52.87 61.30 43.94
C ASP A 210 54.25 60.75 43.55
N GLY A 211 54.33 59.90 42.53
CA GLY A 211 55.64 59.41 42.11
C GLY A 211 55.68 58.39 40.97
N LYS A 212 55.63 58.92 39.74
CA LYS A 212 56.17 58.39 38.48
C LYS A 212 56.28 56.87 38.28
N ASP A 213 55.49 56.46 37.30
CA ASP A 213 55.68 55.31 36.41
C ASP A 213 57.15 54.91 36.17
N LYS A 214 57.48 53.66 36.51
CA LYS A 214 58.54 52.90 35.82
C LYS A 214 58.07 51.46 35.66
N GLY A 215 57.88 51.09 34.39
CA GLY A 215 57.67 49.72 33.95
C GLY A 215 58.75 48.79 34.50
N GLY A 216 58.34 47.93 35.42
CA GLY A 216 59.12 46.81 35.93
C GLY A 216 58.20 45.61 36.04
N GLN A 217 58.43 44.61 35.19
CA GLN A 217 57.68 43.37 35.16
C GLN A 217 57.94 42.60 36.48
N ARG A 218 56.98 42.62 37.40
CA ARG A 218 57.04 41.80 38.62
C ARG A 218 56.58 40.39 38.28
N PHE A 219 57.52 39.45 38.27
CA PHE A 219 57.23 38.02 38.21
C PHE A 219 56.63 37.59 39.54
N VAL A 220 55.44 36.98 39.49
CA VAL A 220 54.83 36.30 40.63
C VAL A 220 55.20 34.83 40.52
N THR A 221 56.05 34.35 41.41
CA THR A 221 56.30 32.92 41.62
C THR A 221 55.11 32.29 42.35
N LYS A 222 54.87 31.01 42.07
CA LYS A 222 53.72 30.18 42.47
C LYS A 222 53.27 30.33 43.92
#